data_AF-A0A7C3LXX2-F1
#
_entry.id   AF-A0A7C3LXX2-F1
#
_cell.length_a   1.000
_cell.length_b   1.000
_cell.length_c   1.000
_cell.angle_alpha   90.00
_cell.angle_beta   90.00
_cell.angle_gamma   90.00
#
_symmetry.space_group_name_H-M   'P 1'
#
loop_
_entity.id
_entity.type
_entity.pdbx_description
1 polymer ?
#
loop_
_entity_poly.entity_id
_entity_poly.type
_entity_poly.pdbx_seq_one_letter_code
_entity_poly.pdbx_strand_id
1 'polypeptide(L)' 'MPVIMSYDSDYHIAVYYFPQYHPDPRNDAWHGAGWTEWELVKRATPRFAGHQQPKVPLWGYLDESRPEVMEHKIAV' A
#
# COMPACT_ATOMS: atom_id res chain seq x y z
N MET A 1 -33.54 -24.51 7.52
CA MET A 1 -32.15 -24.88 7.16
C MET A 1 -31.44 -23.62 6.69
N PRO A 2 -30.51 -23.09 7.49
CA PRO A 2 -29.26 -22.63 6.92
C PRO A 2 -28.06 -23.25 7.64
N VAL A 3 -27.13 -23.78 6.86
CA VAL A 3 -25.80 -24.19 7.31
C VAL A 3 -24.96 -22.92 7.40
N ILE A 4 -24.60 -22.50 8.62
CA ILE A 4 -23.56 -21.50 8.83
C ILE A 4 -22.22 -22.24 8.65
N MET A 5 -21.54 -22.01 7.54
CA MET A 5 -20.15 -22.46 7.38
C MET A 5 -19.25 -21.50 8.15
N SER A 6 -18.89 -21.85 9.38
CA SER A 6 -17.73 -21.23 10.05
C SER A 6 -16.47 -21.88 9.52
N TYR A 7 -15.63 -21.13 8.81
CA TYR A 7 -14.27 -21.55 8.49
C TYR A 7 -13.40 -21.34 9.73
N ASP A 8 -13.27 -22.37 10.56
CA ASP A 8 -12.14 -22.45 11.49
C ASP A 8 -10.91 -22.86 10.66
N SER A 9 -10.03 -21.91 10.40
CA SER A 9 -8.78 -22.15 9.68
C SER A 9 -7.66 -22.32 10.71
N ASP A 10 -6.99 -23.48 10.70
CA ASP A 10 -5.80 -23.78 11.52
C ASP A 10 -4.58 -22.88 11.22
N TYR A 11 -4.72 -21.93 10.29
CA TYR A 11 -3.66 -21.05 9.86
C TYR A 11 -3.75 -19.66 10.49
N HIS A 12 -2.62 -19.22 11.03
CA HIS A 12 -2.40 -17.81 11.34
C HIS A 12 -1.97 -17.07 10.09
N ILE A 13 -2.79 -16.12 9.63
CA ILE A 13 -2.49 -15.26 8.50
C ILE A 13 -1.99 -13.92 9.03
N ALA A 14 -0.85 -13.46 8.52
CA ALA A 14 -0.27 -12.16 8.84
C ALA A 14 0.22 -11.47 7.56
N VAL A 15 0.28 -10.15 7.60
CA VAL A 15 0.72 -9.31 6.48
C VAL A 15 1.67 -8.24 6.98
N TYR A 16 2.74 -7.99 6.23
CA TYR A 16 3.61 -6.82 6.45
C TYR A 16 2.99 -5.60 5.78
N TYR A 17 2.72 -4.58 6.58
CA TYR A 17 2.23 -3.30 6.11
C TYR A 17 3.26 -2.21 6.39
N PHE A 18 3.55 -1.39 5.37
CA PHE A 18 4.47 -0.27 5.47
C PHE A 18 3.69 1.04 5.30
N PRO A 19 3.48 1.83 6.37
CA PRO A 19 2.53 2.94 6.41
C PRO A 19 3.12 4.30 5.99
N GLN A 20 4.24 4.33 5.25
CA GLN A 20 4.97 5.57 4.99
C GLN A 20 4.54 6.29 3.70
N TYR A 21 3.43 5.92 3.05
CA TYR A 21 3.02 6.61 1.82
C TYR A 21 2.26 7.91 2.11
N HIS A 22 2.92 8.88 2.71
CA HIS A 22 2.40 10.21 3.03
C HIS A 22 3.53 11.25 3.13
N PRO A 23 3.23 12.56 3.01
CA PRO A 23 4.23 13.61 3.25
C PRO A 23 4.79 13.52 4.68
N ASP A 24 6.11 13.44 4.80
CA ASP A 24 6.79 13.35 6.08
C ASP A 24 7.97 14.35 6.11
N PRO A 25 8.11 15.19 7.16
CA PRO A 25 9.19 16.16 7.25
C PRO A 25 10.61 15.57 7.16
N ARG A 26 10.78 14.31 7.62
CA ARG A 26 12.05 13.59 7.50
C ARG A 26 12.32 13.31 6.03
N ASN A 27 11.35 12.77 5.32
CA ASN A 27 11.46 12.49 3.89
C ASN A 27 11.73 13.77 3.09
N ASP A 28 11.05 14.87 3.40
CA ASP A 28 11.28 16.16 2.79
C ASP A 28 12.73 16.65 2.99
N ALA A 29 13.31 16.43 4.18
CA ALA A 29 14.69 16.80 4.48
C ALA A 29 15.72 16.01 3.65
N TRP A 30 15.41 14.75 3.29
CA TRP A 30 16.31 13.89 2.50
C TRP A 30 16.10 14.00 0.99
N HIS A 31 14.87 14.20 0.55
CA HIS A 31 14.48 14.03 -0.86
C HIS A 31 13.88 15.29 -1.51
N GLY A 32 13.61 16.34 -0.73
CA GLY A 32 12.98 17.58 -1.17
C GLY A 32 11.49 17.64 -0.85
N ALA A 33 10.96 18.87 -0.83
CA ALA A 33 9.60 19.16 -0.36
C ALA A 33 8.52 18.42 -1.15
N GLY A 34 7.58 17.80 -0.43
CA GLY A 34 6.44 17.08 -0.99
C GLY A 34 6.79 15.69 -1.50
N TRP A 35 7.99 15.18 -1.16
CA TRP A 35 8.39 13.84 -1.57
C TRP A 35 7.65 12.78 -0.74
N THR A 36 7.24 11.72 -1.42
CA THR A 36 6.65 10.53 -0.80
C THR A 36 7.20 9.29 -1.49
N GLU A 37 7.07 8.14 -0.85
CA GLU A 37 7.50 6.84 -1.35
C GLU A 37 6.82 6.46 -2.67
N TRP A 38 5.69 7.10 -2.99
CA TRP A 38 5.06 7.01 -4.29
C TRP A 38 6.00 7.41 -5.44
N GLU A 39 6.98 8.28 -5.21
CA GLU A 39 7.98 8.64 -6.21
C GLU A 39 8.84 7.44 -6.62
N LEU A 40 9.13 6.52 -5.69
CA LEU A 40 9.85 5.28 -6.01
C LEU A 40 8.99 4.35 -6.88
N VAL A 41 7.71 4.22 -6.55
CA VAL A 41 6.76 3.39 -7.30
C VAL A 41 6.58 3.94 -8.72
N LYS A 42 6.41 5.26 -8.88
CA LYS A 42 6.27 5.91 -10.19
C LYS A 42 7.50 5.77 -11.08
N ARG A 43 8.70 5.83 -10.49
CA ARG A 43 9.98 5.75 -11.21
C ARG A 43 10.46 4.32 -11.46
N ALA A 44 9.76 3.32 -10.93
CA ALA A 44 10.15 1.93 -11.10
C ALA A 44 10.11 1.53 -12.58
N THR A 45 11.16 0.86 -13.04
CA THR A 45 11.29 0.36 -14.41
C THR A 45 11.42 -1.18 -14.43
N PRO A 46 11.03 -1.84 -15.53
CA PRO A 46 11.31 -3.26 -15.71
C PRO A 46 12.80 -3.56 -15.58
N ARG A 47 13.15 -4.60 -14.83
CA ARG A 47 14.55 -5.02 -14.55
C ARG A 47 14.93 -6.34 -15.23
N PHE A 48 13.95 -7.05 -15.75
CA PHE A 48 14.10 -8.33 -16.46
C PHE A 48 12.90 -8.52 -17.40
N ALA A 49 13.01 -9.45 -18.36
CA ALA A 49 11.97 -9.73 -19.34
C ALA A 49 10.67 -10.19 -18.64
N GLY A 50 9.56 -9.53 -18.98
CA GLY A 50 8.25 -9.80 -18.36
C GLY A 50 8.02 -9.09 -17.02
N HIS A 51 8.97 -8.29 -16.51
CA HIS A 51 8.75 -7.54 -15.27
C HIS A 51 7.72 -6.40 -15.48
N GLN A 52 6.60 -6.49 -14.77
CA GLN A 52 5.50 -5.52 -14.84
C GLN A 52 5.71 -4.35 -13.86
N GLN A 53 6.64 -3.46 -14.18
CA GLN A 53 6.83 -2.19 -13.48
C GLN A 53 6.75 -1.01 -14.46
N PRO A 54 6.29 0.17 -14.02
CA PRO A 54 5.78 0.45 -12.68
C PRO A 54 4.38 -0.13 -12.48
N LYS A 55 4.09 -0.64 -11.28
CA LYS A 55 2.70 -0.96 -10.87
C LYS A 55 2.00 0.32 -10.42
N VAL A 56 0.82 0.57 -10.97
CA VAL A 56 -0.02 1.70 -10.57
C VAL A 56 -1.06 1.22 -9.55
N PRO A 57 -1.16 1.85 -8.36
CA PRO A 57 -2.16 1.48 -7.37
C PRO A 57 -3.58 1.68 -7.89
N LEU A 58 -4.47 0.72 -7.64
CA LEU A 58 -5.86 0.76 -8.10
C LEU A 58 -6.62 2.00 -7.61
N TRP A 59 -6.36 2.44 -6.37
CA TRP A 59 -7.00 3.61 -5.76
C TRP A 59 -6.17 4.89 -5.88
N GLY A 60 -5.13 4.87 -6.71
CA GLY A 60 -4.21 5.98 -6.87
C GLY A 60 -3.22 6.15 -5.72
N TYR A 61 -2.47 7.23 -5.79
CA TYR A 61 -1.39 7.58 -4.87
C TYR A 61 -1.94 8.31 -3.63
N LEU A 62 -2.70 7.59 -2.80
CA LEU A 62 -3.36 8.15 -1.63
C LEU A 62 -2.38 8.51 -0.52
N ASP A 63 -2.74 9.51 0.28
CA ASP A 63 -2.02 9.94 1.48
C ASP A 63 -2.46 9.11 2.69
N GLU A 64 -1.58 8.26 3.18
CA GLU A 64 -1.85 7.32 4.28
C GLU A 64 -1.95 7.98 5.66
N SER A 65 -1.60 9.26 5.80
CA SER A 65 -1.81 10.00 7.05
C SER A 65 -3.29 10.31 7.31
N ARG A 66 -4.12 10.21 6.26
CA ARG A 66 -5.56 10.46 6.30
C ARG A 66 -6.31 9.21 6.76
N PRO A 67 -7.03 9.24 7.91
CA PRO A 67 -7.72 8.06 8.45
C PRO A 67 -8.67 7.37 7.47
N GLU A 68 -9.37 8.13 6.63
CA GLU A 68 -10.31 7.63 5.62
C GLU A 68 -9.64 6.71 4.57
N VAL A 69 -8.34 6.90 4.32
CA VAL A 69 -7.57 6.04 3.41
C VAL A 69 -7.36 4.67 4.04
N MET A 70 -7.13 4.62 5.35
CA MET A 70 -7.01 3.35 6.07
C MET A 70 -8.35 2.66 6.27
N GLU A 71 -9.42 3.41 6.54
CA GLU A 71 -10.79 2.87 6.56
C GLU A 71 -11.12 2.14 5.26
N HIS A 72 -10.81 2.76 4.11
CA HIS A 72 -11.02 2.14 2.80
C HIS A 72 -10.17 0.88 2.56
N LYS A 73 -8.95 0.82 3.12
CA LYS A 73 -8.03 -0.33 2.97
C LYS A 73 -8.39 -1.55 3.80
N ILE A 74 -9.07 -1.34 4.93
CA ILE A 74 -9.48 -2.43 5.84
C ILE A 74 -10.93 -2.86 5.63
N ALA A 75 -11.70 -2.10 4.85
CA ALA A 75 -13.07 -2.44 4.49
C ALA A 75 -13.11 -3.76 3.69
N VAL A 76 -14.11 -4.59 4.01
CA VAL A 76 -14.39 -5.89 3.38
C VAL A 76 -15.40 -5.74 2.26
#